data_AF-A0AAF0R328-F1
#
_entry.id   AF-A0AAF0R328-F1
#
_cell.length_a   1.000
_cell.length_b   1.000
_cell.length_c   1.000
_cell.angle_alpha   90.00
_cell.angle_beta   90.00
_cell.angle_gamma   90.00
#
_symmetry.space_group_name_H-M   'P 1'
#
loop_
_entity.id
_entity.type
_entity.pdbx_description
1 polymer ?
#
loop_
_entity_poly.entity_id
_entity_poly.type
_entity_poly.pdbx_seq_one_letter_code
_entity_poly.pdbx_strand_id
1 'polypeptide(L)'
;MPPAKLKELKEHLKDLLNKGFIRPSISPQGAPILYVKKKDGSLRMCIDYQQLNKVTIKNKYAIPKIDDLFDQLYGANHFLKIDLSEEIRVHSQKIEAVKQSPRPTSPIDIISFLGFAGYYRRFVEGFSSIASPLTKLTWKKVKVQWSDE
;
A
#
# COMPACT_ATOMS: atom_id res chain seq x y z
N MET A 1 1.62 -12.16 26.23
CA MET A 1 1.71 -10.78 25.69
C MET A 1 2.18 -9.87 26.83
N PRO A 2 3.08 -8.90 26.59
CA PRO A 2 3.55 -7.99 27.64
C PRO A 2 2.41 -7.22 28.32
N PRO A 3 2.51 -6.87 29.61
CA PRO A 3 1.42 -6.25 30.37
C PRO A 3 0.90 -4.94 29.76
N ALA A 4 1.79 -4.10 29.22
CA ALA A 4 1.41 -2.85 28.56
C ALA A 4 0.51 -3.06 27.33
N LYS A 5 0.84 -4.04 26.48
CA LYS A 5 0.04 -4.37 25.28
C LYS A 5 -1.32 -4.98 25.64
N LEU A 6 -1.42 -5.70 26.76
CA LEU A 6 -2.70 -6.23 27.24
C LEU A 6 -3.67 -5.13 27.70
N LYS A 7 -3.14 -4.03 28.26
CA LYS A 7 -3.95 -2.86 28.62
C LYS A 7 -4.53 -2.19 27.37
N GLU A 8 -3.69 -1.89 26.39
CA GLU A 8 -4.12 -1.31 25.11
C GLU A 8 -5.12 -2.21 24.38
N LEU A 9 -4.91 -3.54 24.41
CA LEU A 9 -5.84 -4.49 23.82
C LEU A 9 -7.24 -4.38 24.44
N LYS A 10 -7.32 -4.32 25.77
CA LYS A 10 -8.61 -4.18 26.47
C LYS A 10 -9.31 -2.88 26.12
N GLU A 11 -8.58 -1.78 26.01
CA GLU A 11 -9.12 -0.48 25.61
C GLU A 11 -9.67 -0.52 24.18
N HIS A 12 -8.91 -1.07 23.22
CA HIS A 12 -9.37 -1.24 21.84
C HIS A 12 -10.59 -2.17 21.74
N LEU A 13 -10.61 -3.29 22.46
CA LEU A 13 -11.76 -4.20 22.47
C LEU A 13 -13.00 -3.52 23.03
N LYS A 14 -12.87 -2.71 24.08
CA LYS A 14 -13.99 -1.94 24.65
C LYS A 14 -14.55 -0.94 23.64
N ASP A 15 -13.68 -0.22 22.93
CA ASP A 15 -14.11 0.71 21.86
C ASP A 15 -14.86 -0.03 20.73
N LEU A 16 -14.33 -1.16 20.26
CA LEU A 16 -14.96 -1.96 19.21
C LEU A 16 -16.30 -2.58 19.66
N LEU A 17 -16.42 -2.96 20.94
CA LEU A 17 -17.68 -3.42 21.54
C LEU A 17 -18.70 -2.27 21.61
N ASN A 18 -18.27 -1.08 22.06
CA ASN A 18 -19.14 0.10 22.15
C ASN A 18 -19.63 0.57 20.77
N LYS A 19 -18.78 0.49 19.74
CA LYS A 19 -19.14 0.78 18.34
C LYS A 19 -20.04 -0.30 17.72
N GLY A 20 -20.21 -1.44 18.38
CA GLY A 20 -20.97 -2.58 17.85
C GLY A 20 -20.29 -3.34 16.71
N PHE A 21 -19.00 -3.12 16.48
CA PHE A 21 -18.25 -3.81 15.42
C PHE A 21 -17.90 -5.25 15.79
N ILE A 22 -17.81 -5.56 17.08
CA ILE A 22 -17.57 -6.92 17.58
C ILE A 22 -18.55 -7.27 18.70
N ARG A 23 -18.65 -8.57 19.00
CA ARG A 23 -19.40 -9.10 20.15
C ARG A 23 -18.64 -10.29 20.76
N PRO A 24 -18.88 -10.62 22.04
CA PRO A 24 -18.39 -11.87 22.62
C PRO A 24 -18.87 -13.08 21.80
N SER A 25 -18.02 -14.08 21.67
CA SER A 25 -18.27 -15.27 20.85
C SER A 25 -17.66 -16.50 21.52
N ILE A 26 -18.31 -17.65 21.33
CA ILE A 26 -17.85 -18.99 21.74
C ILE A 26 -17.47 -19.84 20.52
N SER A 27 -17.05 -19.18 19.45
CA SER A 27 -16.65 -19.85 18.20
C SER A 27 -15.58 -20.92 18.45
N PRO A 28 -15.69 -22.10 17.81
CA PRO A 28 -14.65 -23.12 17.86
C PRO A 28 -13.35 -22.69 17.15
N GLN A 29 -13.41 -21.61 16.38
CA GLN A 29 -12.26 -21.03 15.68
C GLN A 29 -11.88 -19.67 16.29
N GLY A 30 -10.58 -19.46 16.44
CA GLY A 30 -9.98 -18.19 16.86
C GLY A 30 -8.77 -17.85 16.00
N ALA A 31 -8.47 -16.56 15.90
CA ALA A 31 -7.29 -16.04 15.19
C ALA A 31 -6.45 -15.19 16.15
N PRO A 32 -5.11 -15.29 16.12
CA PRO A 32 -4.27 -14.52 17.02
C PRO A 32 -4.24 -13.05 16.62
N ILE A 33 -3.97 -12.18 17.61
CA ILE A 33 -3.84 -10.74 17.43
C ILE A 33 -2.35 -10.37 17.37
N LEU A 34 -2.01 -9.55 16.38
CA LEU A 34 -0.68 -9.00 16.15
C LEU A 34 -0.75 -7.47 16.24
N TYR A 35 0.35 -6.85 16.67
CA TYR A 35 0.48 -5.40 16.72
C TYR A 35 1.55 -4.94 15.75
N VAL A 36 1.17 -3.99 14.89
CA VAL A 36 2.07 -3.36 13.92
C VAL A 36 2.23 -1.89 14.28
N LYS A 37 3.47 -1.41 14.33
CA LYS A 37 3.75 0.03 14.50
C LYS A 37 3.43 0.76 13.20
N LYS A 38 2.60 1.79 13.27
CA LYS A 38 2.41 2.75 12.18
C LYS A 38 3.62 3.69 12.11
N LYS A 39 3.71 4.46 11.02
CA LYS A 39 4.74 5.49 10.82
C LYS A 39 4.74 6.57 11.90
N ASP A 40 3.56 6.87 12.45
CA ASP A 40 3.37 7.84 13.55
C ASP A 40 3.75 7.27 14.94
N GLY A 41 4.25 6.02 15.01
CA GLY A 41 4.59 5.34 16.26
C GLY A 41 3.41 4.65 16.97
N SER A 42 2.17 4.92 16.56
CA SER A 42 0.98 4.28 17.14
C SER A 42 0.91 2.79 16.78
N LEU A 43 0.28 1.99 17.66
CA LEU A 43 0.11 0.57 17.45
C LEU A 43 -1.24 0.28 16.77
N ARG A 44 -1.19 -0.37 15.61
CA ARG A 44 -2.37 -0.92 14.93
C ARG A 44 -2.56 -2.37 15.36
N MET A 45 -3.72 -2.67 15.93
CA MET A 45 -4.17 -4.04 16.18
C MET A 45 -4.58 -4.68 14.86
N CYS A 46 -3.98 -5.83 14.53
CA CYS A 46 -4.27 -6.62 13.34
C CYS A 46 -4.61 -8.05 13.76
N ILE A 47 -5.63 -8.66 13.15
CA ILE A 47 -5.97 -10.07 13.39
C ILE A 47 -5.35 -10.90 12.27
N ASP A 48 -4.62 -11.96 12.63
CA ASP A 48 -3.97 -12.83 11.65
C ASP A 48 -4.96 -13.87 11.09
N TYR A 49 -5.65 -13.49 10.03
CA TYR A 49 -6.56 -14.37 9.30
C TYR A 49 -5.89 -15.26 8.27
N GLN A 50 -4.55 -15.42 8.25
CA GLN A 50 -3.90 -16.22 7.20
C GLN A 50 -4.41 -17.66 7.11
N GLN A 51 -4.66 -18.32 8.24
CA GLN A 51 -5.21 -19.68 8.24
C GLN A 51 -6.66 -19.70 7.76
N LEU A 52 -7.48 -18.73 8.20
CA LEU A 52 -8.85 -18.57 7.76
C LEU A 52 -8.94 -18.29 6.25
N ASN A 53 -8.07 -17.42 5.73
CA ASN A 53 -8.01 -17.04 4.32
C ASN A 53 -7.64 -18.21 3.37
N LYS A 54 -7.06 -19.29 3.89
CA LYS A 54 -6.76 -20.50 3.11
C LYS A 54 -7.99 -21.38 2.90
N VAL A 55 -8.94 -21.34 3.83
CA VAL A 55 -10.17 -22.15 3.79
C VAL A 55 -11.37 -21.39 3.26
N THR A 56 -11.31 -20.05 3.21
CA THR A 56 -12.38 -19.23 2.65
C THR A 56 -12.39 -19.25 1.12
N ILE A 57 -13.59 -19.26 0.56
CA ILE A 57 -13.79 -19.13 -0.89
C ILE A 57 -13.50 -17.68 -1.28
N LYS A 58 -12.56 -17.48 -2.21
CA LYS A 58 -12.19 -16.14 -2.67
C LYS A 58 -13.29 -15.57 -3.57
N ASN A 59 -14.02 -14.57 -3.09
CA ASN A 59 -14.88 -13.75 -3.93
C ASN A 59 -14.01 -12.82 -4.79
N LYS A 60 -13.72 -13.24 -6.02
CA LYS A 60 -12.91 -12.47 -6.98
C LYS A 60 -13.85 -11.70 -7.91
N TYR A 61 -13.98 -10.41 -7.69
CA TYR A 61 -14.54 -9.49 -8.66
C TYR A 61 -13.41 -8.88 -9.51
N ALA A 62 -13.69 -8.62 -10.78
CA ALA A 62 -12.74 -7.95 -11.65
C ALA A 62 -12.62 -6.48 -11.21
N ILE A 63 -11.45 -6.08 -10.71
CA ILE A 63 -11.14 -4.68 -10.45
C ILE A 63 -10.72 -4.07 -11.80
N PRO A 64 -11.37 -2.99 -12.27
CA PRO A 64 -10.99 -2.34 -13.52
C PRO A 64 -9.55 -1.84 -13.45
N LYS A 65 -8.84 -1.85 -14.58
CA LYS A 65 -7.49 -1.28 -14.62
C LYS A 65 -7.62 0.23 -14.47
N ILE A 66 -6.62 0.84 -13.83
CA ILE A 66 -6.63 2.29 -13.66
C ILE A 66 -6.63 3.02 -15.01
N ASP A 67 -5.96 2.47 -16.03
CA ASP A 67 -5.92 3.05 -17.37
C ASP A 67 -7.33 3.14 -17.96
N ASP A 68 -8.14 2.08 -17.81
CA ASP A 68 -9.53 2.05 -18.25
C ASP A 68 -10.37 3.10 -17.51
N LEU A 69 -10.12 3.28 -16.20
CA LEU A 69 -10.79 4.32 -15.40
C LEU A 69 -10.38 5.74 -15.81
N PHE A 70 -9.12 5.96 -16.18
CA PHE A 70 -8.66 7.28 -16.65
C PHE A 70 -9.17 7.61 -18.04
N ASP A 71 -9.28 6.62 -18.93
CA ASP A 71 -9.82 6.84 -20.28
C ASP A 71 -11.30 7.27 -20.21
N GLN A 72 -12.07 6.78 -19.23
CA GLN A 72 -13.44 7.23 -18.96
C GLN A 72 -13.55 8.69 -18.50
N LEU A 73 -12.47 9.26 -17.98
CA LEU A 73 -12.40 10.63 -17.48
C LEU A 73 -11.95 11.64 -18.55
N TYR A 74 -11.66 11.19 -19.77
CA TYR A 74 -11.20 12.05 -20.86
C TYR A 74 -12.19 13.17 -21.18
N GLY A 75 -11.70 14.41 -21.27
CA GLY A 75 -12.50 15.60 -21.56
C GLY A 75 -13.23 16.21 -20.35
N ALA A 76 -13.17 15.58 -19.17
CA ALA A 76 -13.67 16.17 -17.94
C ALA A 76 -12.73 17.27 -17.44
N ASN A 77 -13.29 18.41 -17.04
CA ASN A 77 -12.53 19.56 -16.55
C ASN A 77 -12.57 19.73 -15.02
N HIS A 78 -13.49 19.03 -14.35
CA HIS A 78 -13.70 19.11 -12.90
C HIS A 78 -13.77 17.71 -12.31
N PHE A 79 -13.00 17.48 -11.26
CA PHE A 79 -12.90 16.17 -10.60
C PHE A 79 -13.27 16.28 -9.13
N LEU A 80 -14.13 15.37 -8.65
CA LEU A 80 -14.43 15.19 -7.24
C LEU A 80 -13.99 13.78 -6.82
N LYS A 81 -13.17 13.70 -5.79
CA LYS A 81 -12.79 12.43 -5.16
C LYS A 81 -13.45 12.35 -3.79
N ILE A 82 -14.30 11.34 -3.61
CA ILE A 82 -14.92 11.02 -2.32
C ILE A 82 -14.21 9.79 -1.77
N ASP A 83 -13.67 9.90 -0.56
CA ASP A 83 -13.15 8.76 0.20
C ASP A 83 -14.22 8.38 1.23
N LEU A 84 -14.65 7.12 1.22
CA LEU A 84 -15.67 6.60 2.15
C LEU A 84 -15.07 6.24 3.52
N SER A 85 -13.78 6.48 3.74
CA SER A 85 -13.17 6.44 5.07
C SER A 85 -13.44 7.73 5.85
N GLU A 86 -13.47 7.61 7.19
CA GLU A 86 -13.86 8.66 8.16
C GLU A 86 -13.06 9.99 8.10
N GLU A 87 -12.12 10.19 7.17
CA GLU A 87 -11.35 11.43 7.07
C GLU A 87 -11.10 11.90 5.64
N ILE A 88 -11.63 13.08 5.30
CA ILE A 88 -11.34 13.81 4.06
C ILE A 88 -9.93 14.42 4.18
N ARG A 89 -8.97 13.97 3.36
CA ARG A 89 -7.63 14.57 3.29
C ARG A 89 -7.15 14.75 1.85
N VAL A 90 -6.53 15.90 1.59
CA VAL A 90 -5.79 16.17 0.34
C VAL A 90 -4.46 15.42 0.39
N HIS A 91 -4.18 14.60 -0.63
CA HIS A 91 -2.96 13.78 -0.67
C HIS A 91 -1.77 14.52 -1.33
N SER A 92 -1.10 15.41 -0.60
CA SER A 92 0.25 15.91 -0.99
C SER A 92 1.36 14.89 -0.71
N GLN A 93 1.14 13.98 0.26
CA GLN A 93 2.13 13.03 0.77
C GLN A 93 2.70 12.06 -0.27
N LYS A 94 1.94 11.71 -1.31
CA LYS A 94 2.41 10.76 -2.35
C LYS A 94 3.56 11.36 -3.17
N ILE A 95 3.55 12.68 -3.40
CA ILE A 95 4.58 13.37 -4.17
C ILE A 95 5.87 13.49 -3.34
N GLU A 96 5.74 13.87 -2.07
CA GLU A 96 6.88 13.95 -1.14
C GLU A 96 7.58 12.61 -0.95
N ALA A 97 6.82 11.52 -0.84
CA ALA A 97 7.38 10.17 -0.74
C ALA A 97 8.22 9.77 -1.96
N VAL A 98 7.83 10.20 -3.17
CA VAL A 98 8.62 9.95 -4.39
C VAL A 98 9.89 10.79 -4.39
N LYS A 99 9.80 12.07 -3.99
CA LYS A 99 10.98 12.97 -3.90
C LYS A 99 12.01 12.49 -2.88
N GLN A 100 11.56 11.89 -1.77
CA GLN A 100 12.42 11.38 -0.70
C GLN A 100 12.82 9.91 -0.87
N SER A 101 12.38 9.27 -1.96
CA SER A 101 12.71 7.86 -2.20
C SER A 101 14.22 7.70 -2.30
N PRO A 102 14.83 6.75 -1.56
CA PRO A 102 16.26 6.53 -1.63
C PRO A 102 16.67 6.11 -3.03
N ARG A 103 17.88 6.50 -3.43
CA ARG A 103 18.48 6.08 -4.70
C ARG A 103 18.62 4.54 -4.70
N PRO A 104 18.07 3.81 -5.69
CA PRO A 104 18.14 2.36 -5.74
C PRO A 104 19.59 1.87 -5.73
N THR A 105 19.92 0.86 -4.92
CA THR A 105 21.30 0.34 -4.84
C THR A 105 21.44 -1.05 -5.44
N SER A 106 20.33 -1.80 -5.59
CA SER A 106 20.31 -3.12 -6.20
C SER A 106 19.48 -3.18 -7.48
N PRO A 107 19.73 -4.16 -8.37
CA PRO A 107 18.89 -4.40 -9.54
C PRO A 107 17.41 -4.66 -9.18
N ILE A 108 17.14 -5.24 -8.00
CA ILE A 108 15.78 -5.49 -7.51
C ILE A 108 15.08 -4.16 -7.21
N ASP A 109 15.80 -3.23 -6.56
CA ASP A 109 15.27 -1.89 -6.27
C ASP A 109 14.98 -1.10 -7.55
N ILE A 110 15.85 -1.24 -8.55
CA ILE A 110 15.67 -0.61 -9.88
C ILE A 110 14.43 -1.18 -10.57
N ILE A 111 14.25 -2.51 -10.57
CA ILE A 111 13.06 -3.15 -11.14
C ILE A 111 11.78 -2.69 -10.42
N SER A 112 11.81 -2.63 -9.09
CA SER A 112 10.68 -2.13 -8.29
C SER A 112 10.35 -0.68 -8.65
N PHE A 113 11.36 0.18 -8.75
CA PHE A 113 11.20 1.57 -9.16
C PHE A 113 10.64 1.71 -10.58
N LEU A 114 11.18 0.95 -11.55
CA LEU A 114 10.68 0.95 -12.93
C LEU A 114 9.24 0.45 -13.03
N GLY A 115 8.85 -0.54 -12.22
CA GLY A 115 7.46 -1.00 -12.13
C GLY A 115 6.53 0.10 -11.59
N PHE A 116 6.96 0.80 -10.53
CA PHE A 116 6.23 1.95 -9.99
C PHE A 116 6.15 3.11 -10.99
N ALA A 117 7.27 3.53 -11.58
CA ALA A 117 7.32 4.64 -12.53
C ALA A 117 6.55 4.31 -13.83
N GLY A 118 6.57 3.05 -14.24
CA GLY A 118 5.81 2.54 -15.39
C GLY A 118 4.30 2.71 -15.25
N TYR A 119 3.76 2.73 -14.03
CA TYR A 119 2.36 3.09 -13.77
C TYR A 119 2.01 4.49 -14.28
N TYR A 120 2.95 5.44 -14.22
CA TYR A 120 2.76 6.83 -14.62
C TYR A 120 3.27 7.13 -16.04
N ARG A 121 3.70 6.11 -16.81
CA ARG A 121 4.34 6.31 -18.12
C ARG A 121 3.51 7.13 -19.13
N ARG A 122 2.16 7.08 -19.04
CA ARG A 122 1.25 7.85 -19.89
C ARG A 122 1.33 9.37 -19.64
N PHE A 123 1.75 9.77 -18.44
CA PHE A 123 1.87 11.17 -18.02
C PHE A 123 3.28 11.73 -18.16
N VAL A 124 4.25 10.91 -18.60
CA VAL A 124 5.66 11.30 -18.74
C VAL A 124 6.05 11.19 -20.20
N GLU A 125 6.20 12.34 -20.86
CA GLU A 125 6.64 12.39 -22.26
C GLU A 125 8.02 11.73 -22.42
N GLY A 126 8.19 10.89 -23.44
CA GLY A 126 9.46 10.21 -23.69
C GLY A 126 9.88 9.21 -22.60
N PHE A 127 8.96 8.71 -21.76
CA PHE A 127 9.28 7.81 -20.64
C PHE A 127 10.20 6.65 -21.01
N SER A 128 9.99 6.02 -22.17
CA SER A 128 10.82 4.89 -22.62
C SER A 128 12.28 5.29 -22.82
N SER A 129 12.53 6.49 -23.35
CA SER A 129 13.88 7.01 -23.56
C SER A 129 14.55 7.34 -22.22
N ILE A 130 13.78 7.95 -21.30
CA ILE A 130 14.23 8.32 -19.94
C ILE A 130 14.55 7.07 -19.10
N ALA A 131 13.73 6.03 -19.18
CA ALA A 131 13.87 4.79 -18.41
C ALA A 131 14.88 3.81 -19.00
N SER A 132 15.32 4.01 -20.25
CA SER A 132 16.25 3.11 -20.95
C SER A 132 17.58 2.88 -20.21
N PRO A 133 18.28 3.93 -19.71
CA PRO A 133 19.50 3.73 -18.92
C PRO A 133 19.27 2.88 -17.67
N LEU A 134 18.18 3.10 -16.94
CA LEU A 134 17.81 2.31 -15.75
C LEU A 134 17.50 0.86 -16.10
N THR A 135 16.85 0.63 -17.24
CA THR A 135 16.52 -0.73 -17.71
C THR A 135 17.78 -1.52 -18.07
N LYS A 136 18.84 -0.87 -18.57
CA LYS A 136 20.13 -1.52 -18.82
C LYS A 136 20.81 -2.00 -17.53
N LEU A 137 20.60 -1.30 -16.42
CA LEU A 137 21.14 -1.68 -15.11
C LEU A 137 20.49 -2.93 -14.52
N THR A 138 19.37 -3.42 -15.08
CA THR A 138 18.73 -4.66 -14.64
C THR A 138 19.27 -5.90 -15.39
N TRP A 139 20.20 -5.74 -16.33
CA TRP A 139 20.75 -6.85 -17.12
C TRP A 139 21.74 -7.70 -16.32
N LYS A 140 21.85 -8.99 -16.68
CA LYS A 140 22.78 -9.91 -16.01
C LYS A 140 24.23 -9.41 -16.14
N LYS A 141 24.99 -9.47 -15.03
CA LYS A 141 26.40 -9.08 -14.92
C LYS A 141 26.71 -7.57 -15.05
N VAL A 142 25.71 -6.70 -15.04
CA VAL A 142 25.92 -5.24 -14.96
C VAL A 142 26.01 -4.82 -13.49
N LYS A 143 27.07 -4.12 -13.10
CA LYS A 143 27.18 -3.50 -11.78
C LYS A 143 26.40 -2.18 -11.78
N VAL A 144 25.55 -1.97 -10.77
CA VAL A 144 24.86 -0.69 -10.58
C VAL A 144 25.91 0.35 -10.19
N GLN A 145 26.21 1.24 -11.12
CA GLN A 145 27.04 2.41 -10.88
C GLN A 145 26.26 3.64 -11.29
N TRP A 146 26.24 4.60 -10.38
CA TRP A 146 25.56 5.87 -10.56
C TRP A 146 26.60 6.90 -10.96
N SER A 147 26.47 7.50 -12.14
CA SER A 147 27.19 8.72 -12.50
C SER A 147 26.50 9.93 -11.85
N ASP A 148 27.29 10.95 -11.53
CA ASP A 148 26.84 12.23 -10.98
C ASP A 148 26.63 13.30 -12.07
N GLU A 149 26.63 12.89 -13.34
CA GLU A 149 26.22 13.73 -14.48
C GLU A 149 24.71 13.99 -14.49
#